data_AF-A0A353Z3U8-F1
#
_entry.id   AF-A0A353Z3U8-F1
#
_cell.length_a   1.000
_cell.length_b   1.000
_cell.length_c   1.000
_cell.angle_alpha   90.00
_cell.angle_beta   90.00
_cell.angle_gamma   90.00
#
_symmetry.space_group_name_H-M   'P 1'
#
loop_
_entity.id
_entity.type
_entity.pdbx_description
1 polymer ?
#
loop_
_entity_poly.entity_id
_entity_poly.type
_entity_poly.pdbx_seq_one_letter_code
_entity_poly.pdbx_strand_id
1 'polypeptide(L)' 'MGKTFVEKVLGAKKGSIVFVKPDIILSHDNTASIEKIFRKMGGETVAKPDQLMVVLDHNA' A
#
# COMPACT_ATOMS: atom_id res chain seq x y z
N MET A 1 7.90 30.73 0.19
CA MET A 1 6.96 29.97 -0.66
C MET A 1 6.43 28.80 0.15
N GLY A 2 5.11 28.64 0.27
CA GLY A 2 4.52 27.57 1.08
C GLY A 2 4.69 26.19 0.46
N LYS A 3 4.59 25.14 1.29
CA LYS A 3 4.46 23.74 0.81
C LYS A 3 2.99 23.46 0.46
N THR A 4 2.77 22.72 -0.63
CA THR A 4 1.46 22.17 -0.98
C THR A 4 1.02 21.10 0.03
N PHE A 5 -0.25 20.66 -0.05
CA PHE A 5 -0.76 19.57 0.78
C PHE A 5 0.07 18.28 0.62
N VAL A 6 0.34 17.86 -0.63
CA VAL A 6 1.12 16.65 -0.92
C VAL A 6 2.55 16.75 -0.40
N GLU A 7 3.20 17.90 -0.54
CA GLU A 7 4.56 18.12 -0.02
C GLU A 7 4.62 18.14 1.52
N LYS A 8 3.50 18.42 2.20
CA LYS A 8 3.38 18.28 3.66
C LYS A 8 3.23 16.81 4.04
N VAL A 9 2.36 16.05 3.34
CA VAL A 9 2.14 14.62 3.60
C VAL A 9 3.40 13.79 3.32
N LEU A 10 4.04 13.99 2.17
CA LEU A 10 5.23 13.25 1.77
C LEU A 10 6.54 13.84 2.31
N GLY A 11 6.50 15.03 2.92
CA GLY A 11 7.65 15.71 3.51
C GLY A 11 8.68 16.27 2.51
N ALA A 12 8.51 16.06 1.21
CA ALA A 12 9.46 16.44 0.17
C ALA A 12 8.86 17.40 -0.86
N LYS A 13 9.72 18.06 -1.66
CA LYS A 13 9.29 18.96 -2.73
C LYS A 13 8.87 18.16 -3.97
N LYS A 14 8.05 18.75 -4.85
CA LYS A 14 7.76 18.20 -6.18
C LYS A 14 9.07 17.82 -6.91
N GLY A 15 9.12 16.62 -7.46
CA GLY A 15 10.26 16.09 -8.23
C GLY A 15 11.26 15.28 -7.41
N SER A 16 11.12 15.23 -6.09
CA SER A 16 11.91 14.33 -5.24
C SER A 16 11.45 12.88 -5.37
N ILE A 17 12.40 11.95 -5.38
CA ILE A 17 12.14 10.51 -5.16
C ILE A 17 12.28 10.26 -3.66
N VAL A 18 11.28 9.61 -3.05
CA VAL A 18 11.23 9.37 -1.60
C VAL A 18 10.87 7.93 -1.30
N PHE A 19 11.34 7.44 -0.15
CA PHE A 19 10.83 6.22 0.46
C PHE A 19 9.83 6.61 1.55
N VAL A 20 8.58 6.21 1.38
CA VAL A 20 7.50 6.45 2.33
C VAL A 20 6.75 5.16 2.58
N LYS A 21 6.18 5.03 3.77
CA LYS A 21 5.37 3.90 4.17
C LYS A 21 3.90 4.29 4.06
N PRO A 22 3.02 3.48 3.44
CA PRO A 22 1.59 3.74 3.48
C PRO A 22 1.04 3.49 4.88
N ASP A 23 0.01 4.23 5.28
CA ASP A 23 -0.71 3.99 6.53
C ASP A 23 -1.69 2.82 6.41
N ILE A 24 -2.40 2.72 5.27
CA ILE A 24 -3.35 1.64 4.93
C ILE A 24 -3.06 1.16 3.50
N ILE A 25 -3.18 -0.15 3.29
CA ILE A 25 -3.14 -0.82 1.99
C ILE A 25 -4.54 -1.40 1.74
N LEU A 26 -5.28 -0.80 0.82
CA LEU A 26 -6.62 -1.27 0.44
C LEU A 26 -6.52 -2.26 -0.72
N SER A 27 -7.18 -3.41 -0.56
CA SER A 27 -7.40 -4.39 -1.62
C SER A 27 -8.81 -4.98 -1.50
N HIS A 28 -9.09 -5.95 -2.36
CA HIS A 28 -10.37 -6.62 -2.45
C HIS A 28 -10.17 -8.10 -2.82
N ASP A 29 -11.14 -8.76 -3.45
CA ASP A 29 -11.05 -10.18 -3.84
C ASP A 29 -9.77 -10.55 -4.64
N ASN A 30 -9.24 -9.59 -5.41
CA ASN A 30 -7.94 -9.67 -6.10
C ASN A 30 -6.75 -10.03 -5.19
N THR A 31 -6.91 -9.89 -3.86
CA THR A 31 -5.92 -10.33 -2.86
C THR A 31 -5.49 -11.77 -3.08
N ALA A 32 -6.40 -12.68 -3.48
CA ALA A 32 -6.06 -14.09 -3.72
C ALA A 32 -5.04 -14.28 -4.86
N SER A 33 -5.12 -13.46 -5.91
CA SER A 33 -4.16 -13.49 -7.03
C SER A 33 -2.82 -12.87 -6.63
N ILE A 34 -2.85 -11.77 -5.86
CA ILE A 34 -1.65 -11.09 -5.37
C ILE A 34 -0.87 -11.98 -4.40
N GLU A 35 -1.56 -12.70 -3.52
CA GLU A 35 -0.95 -13.61 -2.54
C GLU A 35 -0.09 -14.69 -3.21
N LYS A 36 -0.56 -15.23 -4.35
CA LYS A 36 0.21 -16.20 -5.14
C LYS A 36 1.51 -15.59 -5.68
N ILE A 37 1.48 -14.33 -6.13
CA ILE A 37 2.67 -13.62 -6.60
C ILE A 37 3.62 -13.35 -5.42
N PHE A 38 3.08 -12.91 -4.28
CA PHE A 38 3.85 -12.67 -3.06
C PHE A 38 4.65 -13.91 -2.63
N ARG A 39 4.02 -15.09 -2.61
CA ARG A 39 4.72 -16.35 -2.32
C ARG A 39 5.79 -16.70 -3.34
N LYS A 40 5.53 -16.48 -4.64
CA LYS A 40 6.54 -16.71 -5.70
C LYS A 40 7.76 -15.80 -5.55
N MET A 41 7.61 -14.62 -4.96
CA MET A 41 8.72 -13.73 -4.63
C MET A 41 9.45 -14.12 -3.33
N GLY A 42 9.10 -15.25 -2.71
CA GLY A 42 9.66 -15.70 -1.42
C GLY A 42 9.01 -15.04 -0.20
N GLY A 43 7.86 -14.39 -0.38
CA GLY A 43 7.10 -13.80 0.72
C GLY A 43 6.45 -14.86 1.60
N GLU A 44 6.76 -14.85 2.89
CA GLU A 44 6.19 -15.79 3.86
C GLU A 44 5.11 -15.13 4.73
N THR A 45 5.39 -13.93 5.25
CA THR A 45 4.51 -13.18 6.15
C THR A 45 4.41 -11.72 5.72
N VAL A 46 3.20 -11.15 5.83
CA VAL A 46 2.99 -9.72 5.60
C VAL A 46 3.64 -8.95 6.74
N ALA A 47 4.46 -7.96 6.41
CA ALA A 47 5.26 -7.23 7.39
C ALA A 47 4.41 -6.50 8.46
N LYS A 48 3.23 -5.99 8.07
CA LYS A 48 2.29 -5.26 8.94
C LYS A 48 0.83 -5.57 8.58
N PRO A 49 0.28 -6.68 9.09
CA PRO A 49 -1.08 -7.13 8.73
C PRO A 49 -2.18 -6.14 9.14
N ASP A 50 -1.95 -5.36 10.20
CA ASP A 50 -2.85 -4.32 10.71
C ASP A 50 -3.09 -3.17 9.72
N GLN A 51 -2.21 -3.00 8.73
CA GLN A 51 -2.37 -1.99 7.68
C GLN A 51 -3.15 -2.49 6.47
N LEU A 52 -3.41 -3.80 6.36
CA LEU A 52 -4.06 -4.39 5.20
C LEU A 52 -5.58 -4.40 5.40
N MET A 53 -6.30 -3.71 4.51
CA MET A 53 -7.75 -3.71 4.45
C MET A 53 -8.19 -4.47 3.21
N VAL A 54 -8.82 -5.63 3.39
CA VAL A 54 -9.39 -6.43 2.29
C VAL A 54 -10.90 -6.36 2.37
N VAL A 55 -11.52 -5.78 1.35
CA VAL A 55 -12.98 -5.73 1.22
C VAL A 55 -13.44 -6.88 0.32
N LEU A 56 -14.40 -7.67 0.76
CA LEU A 56 -15.01 -8.70 -0.08
C LEU A 56 -16.15 -8.05 -0.87
N ASP A 57 -15.88 -7.71 -2.12
CA ASP A 57 -16.78 -6.92 -2.99
C ASP A 57 -17.36 -7.72 -4.16
N HIS A 58 -16.97 -8.99 -4.32
CA HIS A 58 -17.60 -9.89 -5.27
C HIS A 58 -18.89 -10.45 -4.66
N ASN A 59 -20.02 -10.19 -5.32
CA ASN A 59 -21.34 -10.72 -4.96
C ASN A 59 -21.25 -12.22 -4.64
N ALA A 60 -21.89 -12.63 -3.54
CA ALA A 60 -22.22 -14.02 -3.24
C ALA A 60 -22.91 -14.72 -4.41
#